data_AF-A0A7W7STM9-F1
#
_entry.id   AF-A0A7W7STM9-F1
#
_cell.length_a   1.000
_cell.length_b   1.000
_cell.length_c   1.000
_cell.angle_alpha   90.00
_cell.angle_beta   90.00
_cell.angle_gamma   90.00
#
_symmetry.space_group_name_H-M   'P 1'
#
loop_
_entity.id
_entity.type
_entity.pdbx_description
1 polymer ?
#
loop_
_entity_poly.entity_id
_entity_poly.type
_entity_poly.pdbx_seq_one_letter_code
_entity_poly.pdbx_strand_id
1 'polypeptide(L)'
;MGRSDSDKLGDGDLPPAGIRRIGSGDEARKLAHRLLTPGRRWPVVVLTISAGHDEPFGDPEEIKEAVGDLAEVVLMPTSEVSWAFSGEMPALTQVYGGAGRVYPVDHGWVGMPSRSRLRFAYTSRDRPRITDQLINDTLAAAMAAGLVESRTRPGIQQRSGQVQGVIGSRALVTLADNSVATVWEELTVPGVPLDRLLTKGQSVVGTYDPVSRRLDLRDAVRFTDPVDAERAVNATYRIGDVVLADVAEVAEEAVRLRLLPELTIAVDRDAVTTNPMDLLTGLFTVGEIVACRVVALDPPRLRLDDVDDAESLKSAPSLLSDGPPWLCLPEPSPPPPAASSSSPMPVAPSSSSVGLASSVGPKGSPTVPRQPTPFDLDRRRTNGGQPVAPRLASGVRLEELQQLGAELAAERATRRALADELAGLRLRAAELEEDLAHANRSIEQLQTRYRNADRVRQQAAKQLKSLQGRAEPPRDRVDQLFLDSEEQFRYEIFCEWAQRIPAAEKAERPLAPYTLGPDFLASIDQAEGVSRVKVVAVVVEVLTEQVQRMVGRDLHRLRDGLAGSSYVSRPDGATCWRVALQRNAAAARRLHYWRTPHGYEFSRVVLHDDYRP
;
A
#
# COMPACT_ATOMS: atom_id res chain seq x y z
N MET A 1 -25.31 30.40 -58.23
CA MET A 1 -26.61 30.55 -57.54
C MET A 1 -26.66 29.48 -56.48
N GLY A 2 -26.74 29.87 -55.20
CA GLY A 2 -26.63 28.96 -54.06
C GLY A 2 -25.89 29.63 -52.92
N ARG A 3 -26.53 30.64 -52.31
CA ARG A 3 -26.15 31.14 -50.99
C ARG A 3 -26.49 30.02 -50.01
N SER A 4 -25.49 29.45 -49.35
CA SER A 4 -25.70 28.60 -48.18
C SER A 4 -26.05 29.51 -47.01
N ASP A 5 -27.25 29.29 -46.49
CA ASP A 5 -27.80 29.92 -45.31
C ASP A 5 -26.83 29.81 -44.12
N SER A 6 -26.49 30.97 -43.56
CA SER A 6 -25.93 31.10 -42.23
C SER A 6 -26.99 30.66 -41.23
N ASP A 7 -26.95 29.37 -40.88
CA ASP A 7 -27.80 28.79 -39.86
C ASP A 7 -27.47 29.46 -38.52
N LYS A 8 -28.46 30.15 -37.97
CA LYS A 8 -28.36 30.81 -36.66
C LYS A 8 -28.30 29.70 -35.62
N LEU A 9 -27.14 29.50 -34.98
CA LEU A 9 -27.03 28.69 -33.77
C LEU A 9 -28.09 29.17 -32.76
N GLY A 10 -29.02 28.28 -32.43
CA GLY A 10 -30.06 28.55 -31.44
C GLY A 10 -29.49 28.74 -30.04
N ASP A 11 -30.19 29.53 -29.24
CA ASP A 11 -29.93 29.94 -27.85
C ASP A 11 -29.78 28.78 -26.82
N GLY A 12 -29.72 27.54 -27.31
CA GLY A 12 -29.55 26.32 -26.52
C GLY A 12 -28.19 25.68 -26.65
N ASP A 13 -27.23 26.23 -27.42
CA ASP A 13 -25.98 25.53 -27.81
C ASP A 13 -24.75 25.80 -26.91
N LEU A 14 -24.88 26.64 -25.89
CA LEU A 14 -23.78 27.08 -25.02
C LEU A 14 -24.06 26.72 -23.55
N PRO A 15 -23.02 26.48 -22.73
CA PRO A 15 -23.21 26.31 -21.30
C PRO A 15 -23.74 27.61 -20.67
N PRO A 16 -24.41 27.54 -19.50
CA PRO A 16 -24.91 28.72 -18.80
C PRO A 16 -23.84 29.80 -18.63
N ALA A 17 -24.15 31.05 -18.96
CA ALA A 17 -23.21 32.17 -18.88
C ALA A 17 -22.80 32.50 -17.43
N GLY A 18 -23.68 32.23 -16.46
CA GLY A 18 -23.42 32.45 -15.04
C GLY A 18 -23.08 31.17 -14.28
N ILE A 19 -22.54 31.34 -13.07
CA ILE A 19 -22.35 30.25 -12.11
C ILE A 19 -23.71 29.77 -11.63
N ARG A 20 -23.97 28.47 -11.74
CA ARG A 20 -25.21 27.86 -11.26
C ARG A 20 -25.06 27.48 -9.79
N ARG A 21 -25.86 28.11 -8.92
CA ARG A 21 -25.91 27.77 -7.49
C ARG A 21 -26.99 26.71 -7.23
N ILE A 22 -26.65 25.64 -6.54
CA ILE A 22 -27.58 24.58 -6.10
C ILE A 22 -27.87 24.80 -4.63
N GLY A 23 -29.15 24.99 -4.29
CA GLY A 23 -29.58 25.29 -2.93
C GLY A 23 -30.34 24.17 -2.24
N SER A 24 -30.72 23.10 -2.97
CA SER A 24 -31.60 22.05 -2.45
C SER A 24 -31.14 20.64 -2.82
N GLY A 25 -31.50 19.65 -1.99
CA GLY A 25 -31.18 18.25 -2.25
C GLY A 25 -31.81 17.71 -3.55
N ASP A 26 -32.98 18.20 -3.95
CA ASP A 26 -33.61 17.80 -5.22
C ASP A 26 -32.85 18.30 -6.45
N GLU A 27 -32.37 19.54 -6.40
CA GLU A 27 -31.50 20.08 -7.46
C GLU A 27 -30.16 19.34 -7.54
N ALA A 28 -29.62 18.95 -6.38
CA ALA A 28 -28.40 18.17 -6.28
C ALA A 28 -28.57 16.76 -6.90
N ARG A 29 -29.68 16.07 -6.59
CA ARG A 29 -30.05 14.79 -7.23
C ARG A 29 -30.22 14.94 -8.75
N LYS A 30 -30.89 16.01 -9.20
CA LYS A 30 -31.05 16.30 -10.64
C LYS A 30 -29.71 16.56 -11.31
N LEU A 31 -28.77 17.25 -10.64
CA LEU A 31 -27.41 17.43 -11.15
C LEU A 31 -26.72 16.07 -11.31
N ALA A 32 -26.72 15.22 -10.28
CA ALA A 32 -26.08 13.91 -10.32
C ALA A 32 -26.65 13.04 -11.46
N HIS A 33 -27.98 12.96 -11.59
CA HIS A 33 -28.63 12.24 -12.69
C HIS A 33 -28.21 12.77 -14.07
N ARG A 34 -28.09 14.10 -14.23
CA ARG A 34 -27.61 14.72 -15.47
C ARG A 34 -26.14 14.40 -15.75
N LEU A 35 -25.31 14.31 -14.70
CA LEU A 35 -23.91 13.88 -14.83
C LEU A 35 -23.78 12.38 -15.16
N LEU A 36 -24.76 11.56 -14.82
CA LEU A 36 -24.76 10.14 -15.15
C LEU A 36 -25.47 9.80 -16.47
N THR A 37 -26.16 10.77 -17.06
CA THR A 37 -26.85 10.61 -18.34
C THR A 37 -25.88 10.94 -19.50
N PRO A 38 -25.64 10.00 -20.44
CA PRO A 38 -24.86 10.24 -21.65
C PRO A 38 -25.44 11.35 -22.54
N GLY A 39 -24.57 11.98 -23.35
CA GLY A 39 -24.99 12.98 -24.33
C GLY A 39 -24.91 14.44 -23.87
N ARG A 40 -24.23 14.73 -22.74
CA ARG A 40 -23.82 16.11 -22.43
C ARG A 40 -22.91 16.65 -23.53
N ARG A 41 -22.96 17.95 -23.76
CA ARG A 41 -22.13 18.61 -24.78
C ARG A 41 -20.96 19.40 -24.23
N TRP A 42 -20.92 19.64 -22.92
CA TRP A 42 -19.85 20.35 -22.24
C TRP A 42 -19.49 19.69 -20.90
N PRO A 43 -18.22 19.84 -20.44
CA PRO A 43 -17.83 19.49 -19.09
C PRO A 43 -18.55 20.34 -18.04
N VAL A 44 -18.68 19.79 -16.84
CA VAL A 44 -19.30 20.48 -15.69
C VAL A 44 -18.30 20.54 -14.55
N VAL A 45 -17.97 21.74 -14.10
CA VAL A 45 -17.17 21.99 -12.90
C VAL A 45 -18.11 22.10 -11.72
N VAL A 46 -17.89 21.32 -10.67
CA VAL A 46 -18.66 21.41 -9.44
C VAL A 46 -17.72 21.79 -8.30
N LEU A 47 -17.97 22.93 -7.67
CA LEU A 47 -17.32 23.36 -6.45
C LEU A 47 -18.26 23.21 -5.27
N THR A 48 -17.70 22.85 -4.13
CA THR A 48 -18.44 22.86 -2.87
C THR A 48 -17.97 23.97 -1.95
N ILE A 49 -18.90 24.56 -1.19
CA ILE A 49 -18.61 25.51 -0.12
C ILE A 49 -18.41 24.70 1.16
N SER A 50 -17.27 24.85 1.84
CA SER A 50 -16.99 24.10 3.07
C SER A 50 -18.00 24.43 4.18
N ALA A 51 -18.24 23.49 5.09
CA ALA A 51 -19.14 23.71 6.21
C ALA A 51 -18.61 24.84 7.11
N GLY A 52 -19.48 25.80 7.46
CA GLY A 52 -19.09 26.96 8.27
C GLY A 52 -18.44 28.10 7.48
N HIS A 53 -18.38 28.01 6.15
CA HIS A 53 -17.91 29.09 5.27
C HIS A 53 -19.04 29.57 4.36
N ASP A 54 -19.01 30.87 4.01
CA ASP A 54 -19.96 31.48 3.06
C ASP A 54 -19.43 31.47 1.62
N GLU A 55 -18.12 31.27 1.45
CA GLU A 55 -17.44 31.25 0.15
C GLU A 55 -16.69 29.92 -0.08
N PRO A 56 -16.66 29.42 -1.33
CA PRO A 56 -15.80 28.30 -1.69
C PRO A 56 -14.31 28.67 -1.57
N PHE A 57 -13.48 27.64 -1.37
CA PHE A 57 -12.04 27.83 -1.35
C PHE A 57 -11.50 28.17 -2.75
N GLY A 58 -11.98 27.52 -3.81
CA GLY A 58 -11.72 27.96 -5.18
C GLY A 58 -12.57 29.16 -5.58
N ASP A 59 -12.10 29.93 -6.56
CA ASP A 59 -12.78 31.12 -7.07
C ASP A 59 -13.67 30.74 -8.29
N PRO A 60 -15.00 30.61 -8.13
CA PRO A 60 -15.86 30.15 -9.22
C PRO A 60 -16.05 31.23 -10.29
N GLU A 61 -15.91 32.50 -9.96
CA GLU A 61 -15.94 33.62 -10.89
C GLU A 61 -14.72 33.59 -11.81
N GLU A 62 -13.52 33.45 -11.24
CA GLU A 62 -12.26 33.31 -12.00
C GLU A 62 -12.29 32.05 -12.90
N ILE A 63 -12.80 30.93 -12.38
CA ILE A 63 -12.98 29.71 -13.20
C ILE A 63 -13.93 30.00 -14.36
N LYS A 64 -15.09 30.63 -14.10
CA LYS A 64 -16.07 30.89 -15.15
C LYS A 64 -15.54 31.86 -16.20
N GLU A 65 -14.82 32.90 -15.80
CA GLU A 65 -14.16 33.83 -16.70
C GLU A 65 -13.12 33.12 -17.59
N ALA A 66 -12.31 32.24 -17.00
CA ALA A 66 -11.26 31.52 -17.73
C ALA A 66 -11.80 30.48 -18.72
N VAL A 67 -12.91 29.79 -18.39
CA VAL A 67 -13.47 28.71 -19.24
C VAL A 67 -14.55 29.21 -20.21
N GLY A 68 -15.17 30.36 -19.94
CA GLY A 68 -16.17 30.98 -20.81
C GLY A 68 -17.28 30.01 -21.21
N ASP A 69 -17.48 29.84 -22.52
CA ASP A 69 -18.52 29.01 -23.11
C ASP A 69 -18.10 27.53 -23.29
N LEU A 70 -17.00 27.10 -22.67
CA LEU A 70 -16.51 25.73 -22.78
C LEU A 70 -17.08 24.80 -21.70
N ALA A 71 -17.51 25.34 -20.56
CA ALA A 71 -18.00 24.54 -19.45
C ALA A 71 -19.05 25.25 -18.58
N GLU A 72 -19.86 24.46 -17.89
CA GLU A 72 -20.77 24.91 -16.85
C GLU A 72 -20.06 24.89 -15.49
N VAL A 73 -20.15 25.98 -14.73
CA VAL A 73 -19.63 26.05 -13.35
C VAL A 73 -20.80 26.00 -12.39
N VAL A 74 -20.76 25.04 -11.47
CA VAL A 74 -21.80 24.77 -10.48
C VAL A 74 -21.23 24.92 -9.08
N LEU A 75 -21.95 25.60 -8.21
CA LEU A 75 -21.58 25.81 -6.82
C LEU A 75 -22.65 25.20 -5.90
N MET A 76 -22.21 24.42 -4.91
CA MET A 76 -23.09 23.69 -3.99
C MET A 76 -22.59 23.82 -2.54
N PRO A 77 -23.45 24.04 -1.54
CA PRO A 77 -23.01 24.02 -0.14
C PRO A 77 -22.67 22.60 0.34
N THR A 78 -21.67 22.47 1.20
CA THR A 78 -21.40 21.23 1.94
C THR A 78 -22.41 21.11 3.08
N SER A 79 -23.55 20.52 2.78
CA SER A 79 -24.68 20.31 3.68
C SER A 79 -25.47 19.08 3.22
N GLU A 80 -26.73 18.95 3.65
CA GLU A 80 -27.69 17.98 3.10
C GLU A 80 -27.73 17.98 1.56
N VAL A 81 -27.40 19.11 0.92
CA VAL A 81 -27.34 19.25 -0.54
C VAL A 81 -26.20 18.41 -1.13
N SER A 82 -24.97 18.53 -0.63
CA SER A 82 -23.83 17.72 -1.10
C SER A 82 -23.97 16.24 -0.75
N TRP A 83 -24.65 15.92 0.37
CA TRP A 83 -24.96 14.54 0.73
C TRP A 83 -26.00 13.94 -0.23
N ALA A 84 -27.04 14.69 -0.60
CA ALA A 84 -28.02 14.26 -1.61
C ALA A 84 -27.38 14.07 -2.99
N PHE A 85 -26.44 14.93 -3.39
CA PHE A 85 -25.61 14.70 -4.59
C PHE A 85 -24.81 13.40 -4.46
N SER A 86 -24.10 13.23 -3.34
CA SER A 86 -23.19 12.11 -3.11
C SER A 86 -23.89 10.75 -3.10
N GLY A 87 -25.13 10.69 -2.60
CA GLY A 87 -25.93 9.46 -2.55
C GLY A 87 -26.34 8.90 -3.92
N GLU A 88 -26.43 9.75 -4.95
CA GLU A 88 -26.76 9.34 -6.32
C GLU A 88 -25.51 9.01 -7.15
N MET A 89 -24.32 9.45 -6.69
CA MET A 89 -23.08 9.33 -7.44
C MET A 89 -22.39 7.99 -7.16
N PRO A 90 -21.84 7.31 -8.20
CA PRO A 90 -21.00 6.13 -8.04
C PRO A 90 -19.84 6.35 -7.06
N ALA A 91 -19.40 5.28 -6.38
CA ALA A 91 -18.31 5.35 -5.40
C ALA A 91 -17.07 6.09 -5.97
N LEU A 92 -16.47 6.95 -5.15
CA LEU A 92 -15.27 7.75 -5.46
C LEU A 92 -15.43 8.85 -6.54
N THR A 93 -16.65 9.07 -7.06
CA THR A 93 -16.94 10.13 -8.05
C THR A 93 -17.57 11.38 -7.42
N GLN A 94 -17.77 11.40 -6.10
CA GLN A 94 -18.42 12.49 -5.37
C GLN A 94 -17.56 13.77 -5.26
N VAL A 95 -18.19 14.89 -4.93
CA VAL A 95 -17.53 16.16 -4.53
C VAL A 95 -18.22 16.74 -3.29
N TYR A 96 -17.43 17.14 -2.30
CA TYR A 96 -17.90 17.55 -0.97
C TYR A 96 -16.79 18.32 -0.22
N GLY A 97 -17.14 18.95 0.90
CA GLY A 97 -16.17 19.39 1.91
C GLY A 97 -15.30 20.58 1.51
N GLY A 98 -15.77 21.45 0.62
CA GLY A 98 -14.94 22.54 0.10
C GLY A 98 -14.07 22.16 -1.10
N ALA A 99 -14.14 20.91 -1.55
CA ALA A 99 -13.41 20.43 -2.73
C ALA A 99 -14.11 20.84 -4.03
N GLY A 100 -13.36 20.74 -5.13
CA GLY A 100 -13.86 20.89 -6.49
C GLY A 100 -13.58 19.65 -7.33
N ARG A 101 -14.43 19.38 -8.32
CA ARG A 101 -14.25 18.30 -9.29
C ARG A 101 -14.79 18.72 -10.66
N VAL A 102 -14.09 18.33 -11.72
CA VAL A 102 -14.54 18.51 -13.12
C VAL A 102 -15.06 17.19 -13.65
N TYR A 103 -16.28 17.17 -14.18
CA TYR A 103 -16.88 16.01 -14.83
C TYR A 103 -16.80 16.16 -16.35
N PRO A 104 -15.99 15.34 -17.04
CA PRO A 104 -15.92 15.30 -18.50
C PRO A 104 -17.27 14.96 -19.18
N VAL A 105 -17.32 15.24 -20.48
CA VAL A 105 -18.44 14.87 -21.35
C VAL A 105 -18.56 13.36 -21.51
N ASP A 106 -17.43 12.68 -21.69
CA ASP A 106 -17.38 11.22 -21.72
C ASP A 106 -17.73 10.64 -20.34
N HIS A 107 -18.17 9.38 -20.30
CA HIS A 107 -18.54 8.69 -19.06
C HIS A 107 -17.42 7.76 -18.54
N GLY A 108 -16.19 7.86 -19.08
CA GLY A 108 -15.07 7.03 -18.64
C GLY A 108 -14.76 7.22 -17.15
N TRP A 109 -15.06 8.39 -16.59
CA TRP A 109 -14.88 8.69 -15.17
C TRP A 109 -15.83 7.93 -14.22
N VAL A 110 -16.94 7.38 -14.73
CA VAL A 110 -17.89 6.58 -13.91
C VAL A 110 -17.25 5.27 -13.45
N GLY A 111 -16.49 4.60 -14.33
CA GLY A 111 -15.75 3.38 -14.01
C GLY A 111 -14.30 3.61 -13.57
N MET A 112 -13.73 4.77 -13.93
CA MET A 112 -12.35 5.16 -13.57
C MET A 112 -12.32 6.55 -12.91
N PRO A 113 -12.53 6.64 -11.59
CA PRO A 113 -12.58 7.92 -10.87
C PRO A 113 -11.34 8.80 -11.06
N SER A 114 -10.18 8.22 -11.39
CA SER A 114 -8.94 8.95 -11.68
C SER A 114 -9.03 9.91 -12.87
N ARG A 115 -9.98 9.69 -13.80
CA ARG A 115 -10.23 10.56 -14.96
C ARG A 115 -10.96 11.87 -14.60
N SER A 116 -11.54 11.95 -13.41
CA SER A 116 -12.21 13.14 -12.89
C SER A 116 -11.70 13.37 -11.49
N ARG A 117 -10.52 13.98 -11.31
CA ARG A 117 -9.86 14.03 -9.99
C ARG A 117 -10.61 14.95 -9.02
N LEU A 118 -10.72 14.54 -7.75
CA LEU A 118 -11.16 15.41 -6.67
C LEU A 118 -10.02 16.33 -6.27
N ARG A 119 -10.23 17.64 -6.36
CA ARG A 119 -9.26 18.66 -5.94
C ARG A 119 -9.61 19.13 -4.54
N PHE A 120 -8.79 18.74 -3.56
CA PHE A 120 -8.97 19.16 -2.17
C PHE A 120 -8.41 20.56 -1.93
N ALA A 121 -9.16 21.34 -1.15
CA ALA A 121 -8.72 22.56 -0.51
C ALA A 121 -9.21 22.55 0.93
N TYR A 122 -8.36 23.06 1.83
CA TYR A 122 -8.62 23.04 3.27
C TYR A 122 -8.69 24.44 3.85
N THR A 123 -8.10 25.42 3.17
CA THR A 123 -8.02 26.81 3.63
C THR A 123 -8.18 27.79 2.47
N SER A 124 -8.52 29.05 2.78
CA SER A 124 -8.57 30.12 1.78
C SER A 124 -7.21 30.40 1.11
N ARG A 125 -6.09 29.94 1.70
CA ARG A 125 -4.76 30.03 1.06
C ARG A 125 -4.59 29.10 -0.13
N ASP A 126 -5.41 28.05 -0.21
CA ASP A 126 -5.43 27.12 -1.34
C ASP A 126 -6.08 27.73 -2.59
N ARG A 127 -6.78 28.87 -2.46
CA ARG A 127 -7.60 29.47 -3.53
C ARG A 127 -6.89 29.55 -4.88
N PRO A 128 -5.70 30.17 -5.01
CA PRO A 128 -5.04 30.27 -6.32
C PRO A 128 -4.70 28.90 -6.91
N ARG A 129 -4.25 27.96 -6.06
CA ARG A 129 -3.87 26.62 -6.49
C ARG A 129 -5.07 25.81 -6.98
N ILE A 130 -6.17 25.80 -6.22
CA ILE A 130 -7.34 25.00 -6.58
C ILE A 130 -8.07 25.60 -7.79
N THR A 131 -8.15 26.93 -7.89
CA THR A 131 -8.69 27.61 -9.08
C THR A 131 -7.89 27.24 -10.32
N ASP A 132 -6.55 27.38 -10.30
CA ASP A 132 -5.66 26.98 -11.40
C ASP A 132 -5.87 25.51 -11.81
N GLN A 133 -5.95 24.60 -10.84
CA GLN A 133 -6.13 23.17 -11.09
C GLN A 133 -7.48 22.88 -11.74
N LEU A 134 -8.57 23.49 -11.28
CA LEU A 134 -9.90 23.31 -11.85
C LEU A 134 -10.01 23.91 -13.27
N ILE A 135 -9.39 25.07 -13.53
CA ILE A 135 -9.32 25.65 -14.88
C ILE A 135 -8.61 24.67 -15.82
N ASN A 136 -7.45 24.16 -15.43
CA ASN A 136 -6.67 23.23 -16.26
C ASN A 136 -7.41 21.91 -16.52
N ASP A 137 -8.04 21.33 -15.50
CA ASP A 137 -8.84 20.12 -15.63
C ASP A 137 -10.05 20.34 -16.57
N THR A 138 -10.67 21.52 -16.51
CA THR A 138 -11.80 21.89 -17.36
C THR A 138 -11.39 22.06 -18.81
N LEU A 139 -10.30 22.76 -19.07
CA LEU A 139 -9.77 22.92 -20.42
C LEU A 139 -9.33 21.58 -21.02
N ALA A 140 -8.72 20.70 -20.22
CA ALA A 140 -8.39 19.34 -20.65
C ALA A 140 -9.64 18.53 -21.03
N ALA A 141 -10.69 18.60 -20.21
CA ALA A 141 -11.96 17.94 -20.51
C ALA A 141 -12.65 18.53 -21.76
N ALA A 142 -12.57 19.85 -21.97
CA ALA A 142 -13.14 20.52 -23.14
C ALA A 142 -12.37 20.18 -24.42
N MET A 143 -11.03 20.08 -24.36
CA MET A 143 -10.20 19.61 -25.47
C MET A 143 -10.52 18.15 -25.84
N ALA A 144 -10.63 17.27 -24.85
CA ALA A 144 -11.00 15.86 -25.07
C ALA A 144 -12.39 15.71 -25.70
N ALA A 145 -13.31 16.65 -25.41
CA ALA A 145 -14.64 16.73 -26.01
C ALA A 145 -14.66 17.40 -27.40
N GLY A 146 -13.52 17.91 -27.90
CA GLY A 146 -13.43 18.60 -29.19
C GLY A 146 -14.04 20.01 -29.19
N LEU A 147 -14.31 20.60 -28.02
CA LEU A 147 -14.92 21.94 -27.89
C LEU A 147 -13.92 23.08 -28.05
N VAL A 148 -12.64 22.76 -27.96
CA VAL A 148 -11.53 23.70 -28.14
C VAL A 148 -10.78 23.27 -29.39
N GLU A 149 -10.90 24.03 -30.48
CA GLU A 149 -9.86 23.99 -31.52
C GLU A 149 -8.55 24.40 -30.85
N SER A 150 -7.50 23.58 -30.92
CA SER A 150 -6.18 23.88 -30.37
C SER A 150 -5.62 25.17 -30.97
N ARG A 151 -5.98 26.31 -30.39
CA ARG A 151 -5.19 27.54 -30.49
C ARG A 151 -4.14 27.45 -29.42
N THR A 152 -2.93 27.09 -29.82
CA THR A 152 -1.68 27.33 -29.08
C THR A 152 -1.75 28.71 -28.43
N ARG A 153 -1.80 28.77 -27.09
CA ARG A 153 -1.66 30.04 -26.36
C ARG A 153 -0.34 30.69 -26.81
N PRO A 154 -0.34 31.94 -27.29
CA PRO A 154 0.92 32.62 -27.58
C PRO A 154 1.67 32.82 -26.27
N GLY A 155 2.78 32.10 -26.10
CA GLY A 155 3.67 32.22 -24.93
C GLY A 155 4.12 30.91 -24.31
N ILE A 156 3.42 29.80 -24.56
CA ILE A 156 3.90 28.48 -24.16
C ILE A 156 5.10 28.12 -25.04
N GLN A 157 6.27 27.98 -24.42
CA GLN A 157 7.51 27.70 -25.12
C GLN A 157 8.06 26.36 -24.64
N GLN A 158 8.43 25.49 -25.58
CA GLN A 158 9.31 24.37 -25.24
C GLN A 158 10.66 24.94 -24.82
N ARG A 159 11.09 24.65 -23.60
CA ARG A 159 12.37 25.10 -23.07
C ARG A 159 13.09 23.96 -22.38
N SER A 160 14.41 23.98 -22.53
CA SER A 160 15.34 23.09 -21.84
C SER A 160 16.01 23.80 -20.67
N GLY A 161 16.27 23.06 -19.60
CA GLY A 161 17.03 23.56 -18.46
C GLY A 161 17.70 22.45 -17.64
N GLN A 162 18.57 22.85 -16.72
CA GLN A 162 19.24 21.95 -15.78
C GLN A 162 18.63 22.01 -14.39
N VAL A 163 18.36 20.85 -13.81
CA VAL A 163 17.85 20.71 -12.44
C VAL A 163 18.93 21.12 -11.44
N GLN A 164 18.65 22.10 -10.59
CA GLN A 164 19.57 22.55 -9.52
C GLN A 164 19.38 21.77 -8.23
N GLY A 165 18.16 21.27 -7.99
CA GLY A 165 17.81 20.45 -6.83
C GLY A 165 16.31 20.30 -6.65
N VAL A 166 15.94 19.34 -5.81
CA VAL A 166 14.57 19.05 -5.38
C VAL A 166 14.43 19.44 -3.92
N ILE A 167 13.36 20.17 -3.57
CA ILE A 167 13.05 20.62 -2.21
C ILE A 167 11.57 20.31 -1.96
N GLY A 168 11.29 19.23 -1.23
CA GLY A 168 9.93 18.72 -1.04
C GLY A 168 9.28 18.38 -2.39
N SER A 169 8.06 18.87 -2.63
CA SER A 169 7.29 18.66 -3.87
C SER A 169 7.62 19.64 -5.01
N ARG A 170 8.77 20.33 -4.93
CA ARG A 170 9.21 21.29 -5.97
C ARG A 170 10.64 21.03 -6.41
N ALA A 171 10.91 21.18 -7.69
CA ALA A 171 12.27 21.21 -8.22
C ALA A 171 12.59 22.56 -8.88
N LEU A 172 13.82 23.01 -8.72
CA LEU A 172 14.34 24.23 -9.32
C LEU A 172 15.12 23.86 -10.58
N VAL A 173 14.80 24.52 -11.70
CA VAL A 173 15.45 24.31 -12.99
C VAL A 173 16.00 25.64 -13.48
N THR A 174 17.29 25.67 -13.81
CA THR A 174 17.90 26.80 -14.51
C THR A 174 17.76 26.59 -16.01
N LEU A 175 17.00 27.45 -16.68
CA LEU A 175 16.83 27.42 -18.13
C LEU A 175 18.10 27.90 -18.83
N ALA A 176 18.22 27.61 -20.13
CA ALA A 176 19.40 27.97 -20.93
C ALA A 176 19.72 29.48 -20.99
N ASP A 177 18.74 30.34 -20.72
CA ASP A 177 18.89 31.80 -20.62
C ASP A 177 19.23 32.29 -19.21
N ASN A 178 19.63 31.39 -18.31
CA ASN A 178 19.89 31.62 -16.88
C ASN A 178 18.66 32.05 -16.06
N SER A 179 17.45 32.00 -16.62
CA SER A 179 16.23 32.19 -15.84
C SER A 179 15.91 30.95 -15.00
N VAL A 180 15.17 31.13 -13.90
CA VAL A 180 14.77 30.05 -13.01
C VAL A 180 13.32 29.68 -13.26
N ALA A 181 13.09 28.40 -13.52
CA ALA A 181 11.77 27.79 -13.59
C ALA A 181 11.56 26.84 -12.41
N THR A 182 10.29 26.64 -12.04
CA THR A 182 9.90 25.67 -11.02
C THR A 182 9.13 24.53 -11.66
N VAL A 183 9.52 23.29 -11.34
CA VAL A 183 8.75 22.09 -11.66
C VAL A 183 8.00 21.69 -10.41
N TRP A 184 6.71 21.42 -10.56
CA TRP A 184 5.85 20.97 -9.48
C TRP A 184 5.54 19.49 -9.68
N GLU A 185 5.42 18.74 -8.60
CA GLU A 185 5.12 17.30 -8.66
C GLU A 185 3.83 17.00 -9.43
N GLU A 186 2.83 17.89 -9.38
CA GLU A 186 1.58 17.69 -10.13
C GLU A 186 1.72 17.89 -11.65
N LEU A 187 2.85 18.45 -12.10
CA LEU A 187 3.19 18.68 -13.51
C LEU A 187 4.22 17.65 -14.01
N THR A 188 4.28 16.49 -13.37
CA THR A 188 5.12 15.34 -13.77
C THR A 188 4.29 14.05 -13.78
N VAL A 189 4.75 12.99 -13.11
CA VAL A 189 4.09 11.68 -13.04
C VAL A 189 3.26 11.60 -11.74
N PRO A 190 1.93 11.40 -11.83
CA PRO A 190 1.08 11.31 -10.65
C PRO A 190 1.51 10.22 -9.68
N GLY A 191 1.66 10.58 -8.40
CA GLY A 191 1.99 9.63 -7.33
C GLY A 191 3.46 9.19 -7.30
N VAL A 192 4.33 9.81 -8.10
CA VAL A 192 5.77 9.60 -8.05
C VAL A 192 6.43 10.88 -7.54
N PRO A 193 7.14 10.83 -6.40
CA PRO A 193 7.80 12.01 -5.84
C PRO A 193 8.94 12.50 -6.75
N LEU A 194 9.21 13.81 -6.71
CA LEU A 194 10.16 14.46 -7.64
C LEU A 194 11.60 13.95 -7.50
N ASP A 195 12.00 13.48 -6.33
CA ASP A 195 13.33 12.89 -6.07
C ASP A 195 13.55 11.56 -6.82
N ARG A 196 12.48 10.85 -7.17
CA ARG A 196 12.50 9.64 -8.02
C ARG A 196 12.42 9.96 -9.51
N LEU A 197 12.13 11.21 -9.88
CA LEU A 197 12.00 11.65 -11.28
C LEU A 197 13.18 12.50 -11.73
N LEU A 198 13.73 13.30 -10.83
CA LEU A 198 14.71 14.32 -11.12
C LEU A 198 15.95 14.18 -10.23
N THR A 199 17.12 14.32 -10.83
CA THR A 199 18.39 14.43 -10.09
C THR A 199 19.11 15.73 -10.39
N LYS A 200 19.95 16.20 -9.46
CA LYS A 200 20.71 17.44 -9.64
C LYS A 200 21.67 17.31 -10.83
N GLY A 201 21.65 18.31 -11.71
CA GLY A 201 22.44 18.36 -12.94
C GLY A 201 21.76 17.73 -14.15
N GLN A 202 20.62 17.06 -13.98
CA GLN A 202 19.85 16.49 -15.09
C GLN A 202 19.34 17.57 -16.03
N SER A 203 19.44 17.32 -17.34
CA SER A 203 18.82 18.19 -18.35
C SER A 203 17.39 17.74 -18.61
N VAL A 204 16.44 18.67 -18.48
CA VAL A 204 15.02 18.44 -18.71
C VAL A 204 14.50 19.36 -19.81
N VAL A 205 13.52 18.88 -20.55
CA VAL A 205 12.80 19.66 -21.58
C VAL A 205 11.33 19.63 -21.22
N GLY A 206 10.68 20.77 -21.31
CA GLY A 206 9.27 20.86 -20.96
C GLY A 206 8.60 22.10 -21.49
N THR A 207 7.30 22.11 -21.27
CA THR A 207 6.39 23.18 -21.66
C THR A 207 6.47 24.29 -20.61
N TYR A 208 7.12 25.41 -20.94
CA TYR A 208 7.35 26.53 -20.03
C TYR A 208 6.26 27.60 -20.14
N ASP A 209 5.69 27.96 -18.99
CA ASP A 209 4.80 29.12 -18.84
C ASP A 209 5.58 30.33 -18.29
N PRO A 210 5.77 31.39 -19.09
CA PRO A 210 6.52 32.57 -18.67
C PRO A 210 5.85 33.39 -17.56
N VAL A 211 4.53 33.28 -17.38
CA VAL A 211 3.79 34.04 -16.36
C VAL A 211 3.97 33.40 -14.99
N SER A 212 3.69 32.10 -14.89
CA SER A 212 3.83 31.35 -13.63
C SER A 212 5.25 30.87 -13.35
N ARG A 213 6.15 30.97 -14.34
CA ARG A 213 7.51 30.40 -14.32
C ARG A 213 7.51 28.91 -14.01
N ARG A 214 6.45 28.22 -14.42
CA ARG A 214 6.30 26.78 -14.25
C ARG A 214 6.81 26.06 -15.49
N LEU A 215 7.52 24.96 -15.29
CA LEU A 215 7.95 24.06 -16.34
C LEU A 215 7.19 22.75 -16.19
N ASP A 216 6.34 22.44 -17.16
CA ASP A 216 5.55 21.21 -17.21
C ASP A 216 6.32 20.12 -17.96
N LEU A 217 6.55 18.99 -17.30
CA LEU A 217 7.34 17.88 -17.83
C LEU A 217 6.47 16.71 -18.28
N ARG A 218 5.13 16.79 -18.21
CA ARG A 218 4.23 15.67 -18.55
C ARG A 218 4.46 15.14 -19.98
N ASP A 219 4.72 16.04 -20.92
CA ASP A 219 5.00 15.67 -22.32
C ASP A 219 6.37 15.00 -22.50
N ALA A 220 7.29 15.18 -21.54
CA ALA A 220 8.62 14.59 -21.56
C ALA A 220 8.69 13.23 -20.83
N VAL A 221 7.62 12.82 -20.14
CA VAL A 221 7.52 11.53 -19.46
C VAL A 221 7.54 10.40 -20.49
N ARG A 222 8.35 9.38 -20.22
CA ARG A 222 8.45 8.16 -21.03
C ARG A 222 7.46 7.11 -20.53
N PHE A 223 7.09 6.17 -21.41
CA PHE A 223 6.26 5.01 -21.08
C PHE A 223 4.85 5.37 -20.59
N THR A 224 4.24 6.38 -21.23
CA THR A 224 2.88 6.87 -20.92
C THR A 224 1.76 6.01 -21.49
N ASP A 225 2.08 5.03 -22.35
CA ASP A 225 1.18 4.01 -22.87
C ASP A 225 1.59 2.63 -22.29
N PRO A 226 0.64 1.81 -21.80
CA PRO A 226 0.88 0.43 -21.40
C PRO A 226 1.69 -0.40 -22.41
N VAL A 227 1.46 -0.25 -23.71
CA VAL A 227 2.18 -1.03 -24.75
C VAL A 227 3.65 -0.63 -24.83
N ASP A 228 3.94 0.66 -24.70
CA ASP A 228 5.31 1.17 -24.71
C ASP A 228 6.03 0.82 -23.40
N ALA A 229 5.32 0.83 -22.27
CA ALA A 229 5.84 0.37 -20.98
C ALA A 229 6.21 -1.11 -21.01
N GLU A 230 5.35 -1.97 -21.58
CA GLU A 230 5.62 -3.40 -21.72
C GLU A 230 6.82 -3.66 -22.65
N ARG A 231 6.89 -2.96 -23.79
CA ARG A 231 8.05 -3.04 -24.70
C ARG A 231 9.35 -2.61 -24.01
N ALA A 232 9.31 -1.58 -23.18
CA ALA A 232 10.46 -1.09 -22.43
C ALA A 232 10.93 -2.09 -21.37
N VAL A 233 10.00 -2.70 -20.65
CA VAL A 233 10.29 -3.78 -19.70
C VAL A 233 10.93 -4.97 -20.40
N ASN A 234 10.38 -5.39 -21.55
CA ASN A 234 10.90 -6.52 -22.32
C ASN A 234 12.28 -6.25 -22.94
N ALA A 235 12.60 -4.99 -23.24
CA ALA A 235 13.92 -4.59 -23.70
C ALA A 235 14.96 -4.47 -22.56
N THR A 236 14.51 -4.13 -21.34
CA THR A 236 15.40 -3.83 -20.21
C THR A 236 15.71 -5.06 -19.36
N TYR A 237 14.72 -5.93 -19.15
CA TYR A 237 14.79 -7.07 -18.24
C TYR A 237 14.86 -8.40 -18.99
N ARG A 238 15.39 -9.41 -18.31
CA ARG A 238 15.45 -10.80 -18.77
C ARG A 238 14.73 -11.71 -17.79
N ILE A 239 14.29 -12.87 -18.28
CA ILE A 239 13.76 -13.92 -17.41
C ILE A 239 14.84 -14.34 -16.42
N GLY A 240 14.50 -14.36 -15.14
CA GLY A 240 15.40 -14.63 -14.02
C GLY A 240 15.93 -13.39 -13.31
N ASP A 241 15.83 -12.19 -13.91
CA ASP A 241 16.30 -10.96 -13.28
C ASP A 241 15.49 -10.66 -12.00
N VAL A 242 16.19 -10.16 -10.97
CA VAL A 242 15.56 -9.60 -9.77
C VAL A 242 15.42 -8.09 -9.96
N VAL A 243 14.19 -7.60 -9.90
CA VAL A 243 13.81 -6.22 -10.18
C VAL A 243 13.02 -5.64 -9.02
N LEU A 244 13.01 -4.31 -8.91
CA LEU A 244 12.17 -3.61 -7.95
C LEU A 244 10.79 -3.34 -8.53
N ALA A 245 9.76 -3.44 -7.69
CA ALA A 245 8.39 -3.07 -8.02
C ALA A 245 7.73 -2.34 -6.85
N ASP A 246 6.84 -1.40 -7.15
CA ASP A 246 6.01 -0.68 -6.17
C ASP A 246 4.70 -1.43 -5.92
N VAL A 247 4.30 -1.58 -4.66
CA VAL A 247 3.04 -2.25 -4.30
C VAL A 247 1.87 -1.30 -4.55
N ALA A 248 1.15 -1.51 -5.65
CA ALA A 248 0.02 -0.67 -6.03
C ALA A 248 -1.28 -1.02 -5.28
N GLU A 249 -1.52 -2.31 -5.02
CA GLU A 249 -2.73 -2.80 -4.36
C GLU A 249 -2.44 -4.14 -3.69
N VAL A 250 -3.05 -4.38 -2.53
CA VAL A 250 -2.95 -5.65 -1.79
C VAL A 250 -4.37 -6.19 -1.58
N ALA A 251 -4.68 -7.32 -2.20
CA ALA A 251 -5.91 -8.08 -1.99
C ALA A 251 -5.62 -9.36 -1.19
N GLU A 252 -6.66 -10.11 -0.80
CA GLU A 252 -6.50 -11.33 -0.01
C GLU A 252 -5.75 -12.44 -0.76
N GLU A 253 -5.99 -12.59 -2.07
CA GLU A 253 -5.45 -13.69 -2.88
C GLU A 253 -4.40 -13.24 -3.92
N ALA A 254 -4.18 -11.94 -4.10
CA ALA A 254 -3.18 -11.41 -5.03
C ALA A 254 -2.63 -10.04 -4.59
N VAL A 255 -1.38 -9.76 -4.96
CA VAL A 255 -0.75 -8.44 -4.84
C VAL A 255 -0.55 -7.87 -6.23
N ARG A 256 -0.87 -6.59 -6.42
CA ARG A 256 -0.60 -5.87 -7.67
C ARG A 256 0.69 -5.07 -7.54
N LEU A 257 1.67 -5.40 -8.37
CA LEU A 257 3.00 -4.80 -8.38
C LEU A 257 3.18 -3.95 -9.63
N ARG A 258 3.73 -2.74 -9.45
CA ARG A 258 3.95 -1.77 -10.51
C ARG A 258 5.42 -1.74 -10.90
N LEU A 259 5.73 -2.17 -12.12
CA LEU A 259 7.09 -2.12 -12.70
C LEU A 259 7.38 -0.77 -13.36
N LEU A 260 6.34 -0.15 -13.93
CA LEU A 260 6.29 1.21 -14.47
C LEU A 260 4.91 1.82 -14.18
N PRO A 261 4.76 3.16 -14.13
CA PRO A 261 3.49 3.84 -13.81
C PRO A 261 2.25 3.24 -14.48
N GLU A 262 2.33 2.94 -15.78
CA GLU A 262 1.22 2.41 -16.59
C GLU A 262 1.25 0.88 -16.75
N LEU A 263 2.15 0.17 -16.07
CA LEU A 263 2.29 -1.29 -16.13
C LEU A 263 2.23 -1.92 -14.75
N THR A 264 1.04 -2.44 -14.42
CA THR A 264 0.76 -3.14 -13.16
C THR A 264 0.52 -4.62 -13.40
N ILE A 265 1.24 -5.48 -12.69
CA ILE A 265 1.21 -6.93 -12.81
C ILE A 265 0.56 -7.52 -11.56
N ALA A 266 -0.44 -8.39 -11.74
CA ALA A 266 -1.02 -9.16 -10.65
C ALA A 266 -0.15 -10.39 -10.34
N VAL A 267 0.18 -10.59 -9.07
CA VAL A 267 0.93 -11.74 -8.57
C VAL A 267 0.05 -12.49 -7.57
N ASP A 268 -0.30 -13.73 -7.93
CA ASP A 268 -1.13 -14.60 -7.10
C ASP A 268 -0.37 -15.03 -5.84
N ARG A 269 -1.12 -15.35 -4.78
CA ARG A 269 -0.59 -15.78 -3.49
C ARG A 269 0.47 -16.88 -3.58
N ASP A 270 0.28 -17.88 -4.43
CA ASP A 270 1.19 -19.01 -4.64
C ASP A 270 2.57 -18.61 -5.22
N ALA A 271 2.64 -17.41 -5.81
CA ALA A 271 3.87 -16.79 -6.31
C ALA A 271 4.49 -15.82 -5.30
N VAL A 272 3.82 -15.56 -4.17
CA VAL A 272 4.24 -14.61 -3.14
C VAL A 272 4.74 -15.31 -1.88
N THR A 273 4.00 -16.29 -1.38
CA THR A 273 4.33 -17.05 -0.17
C THR A 273 3.91 -18.50 -0.34
N THR A 274 4.68 -19.43 0.24
CA THR A 274 4.30 -20.85 0.29
C THR A 274 3.56 -21.22 1.57
N ASN A 275 3.37 -20.28 2.50
CA ASN A 275 2.65 -20.50 3.75
C ASN A 275 1.16 -20.11 3.62
N PRO A 276 0.22 -21.06 3.68
CA PRO A 276 -1.22 -20.79 3.55
C PRO A 276 -1.83 -20.04 4.74
N MET A 277 -1.07 -19.80 5.82
CA MET A 277 -1.51 -18.96 6.94
C MET A 277 -1.13 -17.49 6.79
N ASP A 278 -0.28 -17.15 5.82
CA ASP A 278 0.15 -15.77 5.62
C ASP A 278 -0.96 -14.95 4.97
N LEU A 279 -1.33 -13.84 5.59
CA LEU A 279 -2.21 -12.84 4.98
C LEU A 279 -1.36 -11.84 4.19
N LEU A 280 -1.66 -11.66 2.91
CA LEU A 280 -0.93 -10.73 2.05
C LEU A 280 -0.98 -9.29 2.60
N THR A 281 -2.10 -8.89 3.19
CA THR A 281 -2.28 -7.59 3.88
C THR A 281 -1.38 -7.40 5.10
N GLY A 282 -0.88 -8.48 5.70
CA GLY A 282 0.12 -8.44 6.76
C GLY A 282 1.56 -8.41 6.24
N LEU A 283 1.79 -8.87 5.01
CA LEU A 283 3.11 -8.97 4.39
C LEU A 283 3.53 -7.75 3.58
N PHE A 284 2.56 -7.00 3.05
CA PHE A 284 2.79 -5.89 2.13
C PHE A 284 2.01 -4.65 2.55
N THR A 285 2.61 -3.49 2.34
CA THR A 285 1.96 -2.18 2.47
C THR A 285 1.87 -1.50 1.11
N VAL A 286 0.74 -0.84 0.81
CA VAL A 286 0.59 -0.08 -0.44
C VAL A 286 1.60 1.06 -0.48
N GLY A 287 2.34 1.18 -1.58
CA GLY A 287 3.45 2.13 -1.77
C GLY A 287 4.82 1.60 -1.34
N GLU A 288 4.88 0.39 -0.77
CA GLU A 288 6.14 -0.29 -0.43
C GLU A 288 6.89 -0.71 -1.70
N ILE A 289 8.21 -0.58 -1.70
CA ILE A 289 9.07 -1.07 -2.79
C ILE A 289 9.61 -2.44 -2.42
N VAL A 290 9.34 -3.43 -3.27
CA VAL A 290 9.71 -4.83 -3.04
C VAL A 290 10.54 -5.39 -4.19
N ALA A 291 11.44 -6.32 -3.88
CA ALA A 291 12.18 -7.06 -4.88
C ALA A 291 11.38 -8.29 -5.35
N CYS A 292 11.35 -8.52 -6.67
CA CYS A 292 10.63 -9.62 -7.29
C CYS A 292 11.44 -10.20 -8.46
N ARG A 293 11.29 -11.49 -8.74
CA ARG A 293 11.92 -12.17 -9.86
C ARG A 293 11.01 -12.16 -11.08
N VAL A 294 11.55 -11.82 -12.24
CA VAL A 294 10.86 -11.92 -13.53
C VAL A 294 10.86 -13.37 -14.01
N VAL A 295 9.67 -13.96 -14.22
CA VAL A 295 9.50 -15.36 -14.66
C VAL A 295 9.04 -15.47 -16.11
N ALA A 296 8.29 -14.47 -16.59
CA ALA A 296 7.91 -14.33 -17.99
C ALA A 296 7.91 -12.84 -18.36
N LEU A 297 8.01 -12.55 -19.66
CA LEU A 297 8.03 -11.20 -20.22
C LEU A 297 6.89 -10.95 -21.22
N ASP A 298 6.22 -11.99 -21.72
CA ASP A 298 5.11 -11.86 -22.68
C ASP A 298 4.01 -12.92 -22.41
N PRO A 299 2.97 -12.60 -21.62
CA PRO A 299 2.86 -11.41 -20.78
C PRO A 299 3.83 -11.48 -19.58
N PRO A 300 4.22 -10.33 -18.99
CA PRO A 300 5.11 -10.28 -17.84
C PRO A 300 4.51 -10.98 -16.62
N ARG A 301 5.29 -11.85 -15.98
CA ARG A 301 4.92 -12.54 -14.73
C ARG A 301 6.03 -12.44 -13.70
N LEU A 302 5.66 -12.24 -12.45
CA LEU A 302 6.58 -12.01 -11.34
C LEU A 302 6.38 -13.07 -10.24
N ARG A 303 7.44 -13.32 -9.45
CA ARG A 303 7.40 -14.11 -8.22
C ARG A 303 8.20 -13.41 -7.11
N LEU A 304 7.77 -13.55 -5.86
CA LEU A 304 8.44 -13.00 -4.68
C LEU A 304 8.99 -14.10 -3.76
N ASP A 305 8.44 -15.31 -3.84
CA ASP A 305 8.84 -16.45 -3.01
C ASP A 305 10.26 -16.97 -3.33
N ASP A 306 10.87 -16.52 -4.44
CA ASP A 306 12.16 -16.97 -4.94
C ASP A 306 13.21 -15.83 -5.08
N VAL A 307 13.11 -14.72 -4.35
CA VAL A 307 14.14 -13.65 -4.30
C VAL A 307 14.96 -13.65 -3.01
N ASP A 308 16.29 -13.80 -3.12
CA ASP A 308 17.22 -13.65 -1.98
C ASP A 308 17.81 -12.23 -1.90
N ASP A 309 18.01 -11.72 -0.68
CA ASP A 309 18.60 -10.40 -0.42
C ASP A 309 20.05 -10.30 -0.95
N ALA A 310 20.73 -11.43 -1.13
CA ALA A 310 22.10 -11.46 -1.65
C ALA A 310 22.18 -11.34 -3.20
N GLU A 311 21.05 -11.39 -3.90
CA GLU A 311 21.01 -11.31 -5.36
C GLU A 311 21.17 -9.89 -5.88
N SER A 312 21.84 -9.75 -7.03
CA SER A 312 22.07 -8.45 -7.66
C SER A 312 20.78 -7.89 -8.26
N LEU A 313 20.32 -6.75 -7.75
CA LEU A 313 19.15 -6.05 -8.26
C LEU A 313 19.43 -5.37 -9.61
N LYS A 314 18.54 -5.57 -10.58
CA LYS A 314 18.54 -4.82 -11.83
C LYS A 314 17.90 -3.45 -11.61
N SER A 315 18.57 -2.40 -12.09
CA SER A 315 18.10 -1.03 -11.95
C SER A 315 16.80 -0.79 -12.73
N ALA A 316 15.86 -0.05 -12.12
CA ALA A 316 14.60 0.31 -12.75
C ALA A 316 14.78 1.37 -13.86
N PRO A 317 13.98 1.35 -14.93
CA PRO A 317 14.04 2.36 -15.99
C PRO A 317 13.74 3.77 -15.46
N SER A 318 14.44 4.78 -15.97
CA SER A 318 14.15 6.18 -15.67
C SER A 318 12.92 6.68 -16.45
N LEU A 319 12.00 7.37 -15.77
CA LEU A 319 10.77 7.91 -16.39
C LEU A 319 11.00 9.19 -17.21
N LEU A 320 12.12 9.87 -16.98
CA LEU A 320 12.60 10.99 -17.77
C LEU A 320 13.98 10.65 -18.36
N SER A 321 14.30 11.25 -19.49
CA SER A 321 15.63 11.15 -20.10
C SER A 321 16.72 11.57 -19.12
N ASP A 322 17.78 10.76 -19.02
CA ASP A 322 18.91 10.95 -18.11
C ASP A 322 18.52 11.11 -16.62
N GLY A 323 17.32 10.65 -16.25
CA GLY A 323 16.82 10.69 -14.87
C GLY A 323 17.35 9.54 -14.01
N PRO A 324 17.17 9.62 -12.68
CA PRO A 324 17.45 8.49 -11.80
C PRO A 324 16.50 7.30 -12.07
N PRO A 325 16.87 6.08 -11.63
CA PRO A 325 15.93 4.97 -11.60
C PRO A 325 14.74 5.33 -10.70
N TRP A 326 13.52 5.10 -11.19
CA TRP A 326 12.32 5.56 -10.49
C TRP A 326 11.99 4.75 -9.24
N LEU A 327 12.58 3.56 -9.09
CA LEU A 327 12.51 2.72 -7.90
C LEU A 327 13.91 2.51 -7.33
N CYS A 328 14.05 2.83 -6.05
CA CYS A 328 15.21 2.55 -5.23
C CYS A 328 14.73 2.00 -3.90
N LEU A 329 15.43 1.01 -3.34
CA LEU A 329 15.19 0.63 -1.95
C LEU A 329 15.53 1.81 -1.03
N PRO A 330 14.75 2.05 0.03
CA PRO A 330 15.13 3.04 1.03
C PRO A 330 16.50 2.66 1.62
N GLU A 331 17.44 3.60 1.67
CA GLU A 331 18.71 3.34 2.35
C GLU A 331 18.43 3.00 3.83
N PRO A 332 19.04 1.94 4.38
CA PRO A 332 18.93 1.67 5.80
C PRO A 332 19.54 2.84 6.56
N SER A 333 18.72 3.55 7.35
CA SER A 333 19.22 4.59 8.24
C SER A 333 20.35 4.02 9.10
N PRO A 334 21.48 4.74 9.25
CA PRO A 334 22.55 4.29 10.14
C PRO A 334 21.96 4.05 11.54
N PRO A 335 22.36 2.96 12.22
CA PRO A 335 21.86 2.69 13.55
C PRO A 335 22.17 3.89 14.46
N PRO A 336 21.24 4.29 15.36
CA PRO A 336 21.52 5.33 16.32
C PRO A 336 22.80 4.96 17.09
N PRO A 337 23.68 5.92 17.39
CA PRO A 337 24.91 5.63 18.12
C PRO A 337 24.55 4.88 19.39
N ALA A 338 25.13 3.69 19.56
CA ALA A 338 24.86 2.82 20.69
C ALA A 338 25.02 3.63 21.98
N ALA A 339 23.91 3.80 22.70
CA ALA A 339 23.94 4.36 24.04
C ALA A 339 24.86 3.47 24.87
N SER A 340 26.04 3.99 25.17
CA SER A 340 27.05 3.36 26.00
C SER A 340 26.38 2.80 27.25
N SER A 341 26.53 1.49 27.43
CA SER A 341 26.11 0.73 28.61
C SER A 341 26.39 1.51 29.88
N SER A 342 25.33 1.95 30.55
CA SER A 342 25.38 2.59 31.86
C SER A 342 26.03 1.64 32.86
N SER A 343 27.19 2.02 33.39
CA SER A 343 27.69 1.47 34.65
C SER A 343 26.72 1.82 35.80
N PRO A 344 26.58 0.95 36.81
CA PRO A 344 25.59 1.14 37.87
C PRO A 344 25.99 2.29 38.81
N MET A 345 25.02 3.18 39.09
CA MET A 345 25.19 4.24 40.09
C MET A 345 25.25 3.66 41.51
N PRO A 346 26.05 4.26 42.42
CA PRO A 346 26.01 3.93 43.84
C PRO A 346 24.81 4.59 44.51
N VAL A 347 24.17 3.82 45.40
CA VAL A 347 23.05 4.24 46.25
C VAL A 347 23.57 5.19 47.34
N ALA A 348 22.91 6.34 47.53
CA ALA A 348 23.11 7.17 48.71
C ALA A 348 21.75 7.46 49.40
N PRO A 349 21.70 7.43 50.74
CA PRO A 349 20.46 7.36 51.51
C PRO A 349 19.84 8.74 51.81
N SER A 350 18.56 8.69 52.13
CA SER A 350 17.68 9.76 52.58
C SER A 350 18.06 10.31 53.96
N SER A 351 17.94 11.63 54.14
CA SER A 351 17.69 12.23 55.45
C SER A 351 16.97 13.58 55.34
N SER A 352 16.23 13.86 56.40
CA SER A 352 15.12 14.79 56.50
C SER A 352 15.51 16.19 57.00
N SER A 353 14.62 17.14 56.72
CA SER A 353 14.12 18.20 57.62
C SER A 353 14.88 19.52 57.85
N VAL A 354 14.04 20.54 58.08
CA VAL A 354 14.22 21.83 58.77
C VAL A 354 14.58 23.04 57.89
N GLY A 355 13.70 24.04 57.92
CA GLY A 355 13.90 25.35 57.29
C GLY A 355 14.43 26.40 58.26
N LEU A 356 14.80 27.59 57.74
CA LEU A 356 14.65 28.89 58.38
C LEU A 356 15.06 30.01 57.40
N ALA A 357 14.75 31.23 57.81
CA ALA A 357 14.64 32.46 57.04
C ALA A 357 15.95 33.21 56.71
N SER A 358 15.80 34.13 55.75
CA SER A 358 16.38 35.49 55.65
C SER A 358 17.90 35.75 55.70
N SER A 359 18.33 36.44 54.62
CA SER A 359 19.09 37.70 54.57
C SER A 359 20.59 37.69 54.21
N VAL A 360 20.94 38.77 53.49
CA VAL A 360 22.25 39.42 53.26
C VAL A 360 23.06 38.96 52.02
N GLY A 361 23.20 39.88 51.05
CA GLY A 361 24.14 39.79 49.90
C GLY A 361 25.56 40.22 50.28
N PRO A 362 26.36 40.87 49.42
CA PRO A 362 26.43 40.88 47.94
C PRO A 362 27.83 40.42 47.45
N LYS A 363 28.02 40.20 46.14
CA LYS A 363 29.33 40.42 45.47
C LYS A 363 29.16 40.55 43.96
N GLY A 364 29.73 41.61 43.42
CA GLY A 364 29.55 42.05 42.05
C GLY A 364 30.58 41.52 41.06
N SER A 365 30.41 41.94 39.81
CA SER A 365 31.37 41.87 38.71
C SER A 365 30.97 42.92 37.65
N PRO A 366 31.91 43.36 36.80
CA PRO A 366 32.08 44.79 36.48
C PRO A 366 31.57 45.21 35.08
N THR A 367 31.42 46.52 34.96
CA THR A 367 31.06 47.36 33.80
C THR A 367 32.24 47.67 32.88
N VAL A 368 32.02 47.64 31.55
CA VAL A 368 32.68 48.46 30.49
C VAL A 368 31.66 48.63 29.32
N PRO A 369 31.60 49.77 28.59
CA PRO A 369 30.35 50.45 28.23
C PRO A 369 29.83 50.23 26.80
N ARG A 370 28.51 50.44 26.63
CA ARG A 370 27.82 50.53 25.34
C ARG A 370 27.90 51.95 24.77
N GLN A 371 28.10 52.04 23.45
CA GLN A 371 27.96 53.25 22.64
C GLN A 371 26.50 53.75 22.61
N PRO A 372 26.26 55.07 22.60
CA PRO A 372 24.92 55.66 22.49
C PRO A 372 24.39 55.61 21.05
N THR A 373 23.16 55.14 20.88
CA THR A 373 22.38 55.14 19.63
C THR A 373 21.25 56.18 19.68
N PRO A 374 20.69 56.62 18.53
CA PRO A 374 20.06 57.94 18.31
C PRO A 374 18.76 58.30 19.07
N PHE A 375 18.43 57.63 20.17
CA PHE A 375 17.20 57.84 20.94
C PHE A 375 17.35 58.79 22.15
N ASP A 376 18.56 59.28 22.42
CA ASP A 376 18.86 60.16 23.57
C ASP A 376 18.81 61.67 23.26
N LEU A 377 18.42 62.07 22.04
CA LEU A 377 18.38 63.48 21.61
C LEU A 377 16.99 64.12 21.55
N ASP A 378 15.91 63.39 21.81
CA ASP A 378 14.54 63.92 21.65
C ASP A 378 13.85 64.39 22.95
N ARG A 379 14.58 64.42 24.07
CA ARG A 379 14.02 64.82 25.38
C ARG A 379 14.38 66.23 25.87
N ARG A 380 14.99 67.06 25.02
CA ARG A 380 15.25 68.47 25.34
C ARG A 380 15.02 69.38 24.14
N ARG A 381 13.75 69.70 23.88
CA ARG A 381 13.27 71.00 23.41
C ARG A 381 11.78 70.91 23.14
N THR A 382 10.97 71.54 23.99
CA THR A 382 9.84 72.41 23.58
C THR A 382 9.19 72.95 24.86
N ASN A 383 9.60 74.15 25.25
CA ASN A 383 8.77 75.04 26.05
C ASN A 383 8.53 76.28 25.18
N GLY A 384 7.27 76.68 25.02
CA GLY A 384 6.87 77.92 24.37
C GLY A 384 6.43 77.78 22.90
N GLY A 385 5.11 77.79 22.68
CA GLY A 385 4.51 77.95 21.36
C GLY A 385 3.05 77.51 21.34
N GLN A 386 2.13 78.43 21.64
CA GLN A 386 0.70 78.26 21.39
C GLN A 386 0.45 78.00 19.89
N PRO A 387 -0.35 76.99 19.52
CA PRO A 387 -1.03 76.96 18.23
C PRO A 387 -2.47 77.45 18.41
N VAL A 388 -2.82 78.47 17.63
CA VAL A 388 -4.20 78.89 17.37
C VAL A 388 -4.93 77.74 16.67
N ALA A 389 -5.98 77.23 17.29
CA ALA A 389 -6.85 76.21 16.69
C ALA A 389 -7.80 76.83 15.66
N PRO A 390 -7.98 76.24 14.46
CA PRO A 390 -9.22 76.40 13.74
C PRO A 390 -10.28 75.50 14.39
N ARG A 391 -11.42 76.11 14.74
CA ARG A 391 -12.62 75.40 15.15
C ARG A 391 -13.13 74.57 13.97
N LEU A 392 -13.12 73.25 14.12
CA LEU A 392 -13.99 72.35 13.36
C LEU A 392 -14.80 71.52 14.35
N ALA A 393 -16.11 71.60 14.15
CA ALA A 393 -17.11 70.90 14.91
C ALA A 393 -17.12 69.41 14.56
N SER A 394 -17.09 68.56 15.59
CA SER A 394 -17.78 67.26 15.64
C SER A 394 -17.43 66.61 16.97
N GLY A 395 -18.35 66.69 17.94
CA GLY A 395 -18.20 66.01 19.22
C GLY A 395 -18.39 64.51 19.04
N VAL A 396 -17.30 63.78 18.81
CA VAL A 396 -17.15 62.40 19.29
C VAL A 396 -16.67 62.54 20.72
N ARG A 397 -17.36 61.91 21.69
CA ARG A 397 -17.00 62.06 23.09
C ARG A 397 -15.62 61.42 23.30
N LEU A 398 -14.73 62.09 24.03
CA LEU A 398 -13.38 61.59 24.33
C LEU A 398 -13.41 60.15 24.91
N GLU A 399 -14.49 59.83 25.61
CA GLU A 399 -14.81 58.50 26.15
C GLU A 399 -15.04 57.44 25.06
N GLU A 400 -15.71 57.77 23.94
CA GLU A 400 -15.94 56.85 22.82
C GLU A 400 -14.61 56.49 22.12
N LEU A 401 -13.71 57.47 21.93
CA LEU A 401 -12.37 57.21 21.38
C LEU A 401 -11.51 56.34 22.32
N GLN A 402 -11.66 56.50 23.63
CA GLN A 402 -10.99 55.65 24.61
C GLN A 402 -11.54 54.22 24.60
N GLN A 403 -12.86 54.05 24.47
CA GLN A 403 -13.50 52.74 24.33
C GLN A 403 -13.06 52.01 23.05
N LEU A 404 -13.10 52.69 21.90
CA LEU A 404 -12.60 52.15 20.63
C LEU A 404 -11.10 51.78 20.70
N GLY A 405 -10.29 52.56 21.41
CA GLY A 405 -8.88 52.26 21.64
C GLY A 405 -8.68 51.00 22.49
N ALA A 406 -9.51 50.80 23.53
CA ALA A 406 -9.49 49.60 24.36
C ALA A 406 -9.97 48.37 23.60
N GLU A 407 -11.03 48.49 22.78
CA GLU A 407 -11.53 47.42 21.91
C GLU A 407 -10.49 46.99 20.87
N LEU A 408 -9.82 47.95 20.22
CA LEU A 408 -8.76 47.65 19.26
C LEU A 408 -7.55 46.97 19.93
N ALA A 409 -7.22 47.37 21.17
CA ALA A 409 -6.17 46.73 21.95
C ALA A 409 -6.54 45.29 22.34
N ALA A 410 -7.79 45.06 22.75
CA ALA A 410 -8.32 43.72 23.04
C ALA A 410 -8.31 42.84 21.78
N GLU A 411 -8.76 43.35 20.64
CA GLU A 411 -8.77 42.63 19.36
C GLU A 411 -7.35 42.31 18.85
N ARG A 412 -6.38 43.20 19.10
CA ARG A 412 -4.97 42.91 18.80
C ARG A 412 -4.40 41.83 19.71
N ALA A 413 -4.81 41.81 20.99
CA ALA A 413 -4.38 40.79 21.94
C ALA A 413 -4.97 39.41 21.59
N THR A 414 -6.25 39.34 21.22
CA THR A 414 -6.89 38.09 20.77
C THR A 414 -6.26 37.57 19.48
N ARG A 415 -6.03 38.44 18.48
CA ARG A 415 -5.33 38.04 17.24
C ARG A 415 -3.92 37.51 17.50
N ARG A 416 -3.19 38.11 18.44
CA ARG A 416 -1.85 37.64 18.81
C ARG A 416 -1.91 36.27 19.49
N ALA A 417 -2.84 36.08 20.44
CA ALA A 417 -3.03 34.79 21.10
C ALA A 417 -3.39 33.67 20.10
N LEU A 418 -4.30 33.95 19.16
CA LEU A 418 -4.66 33.00 18.09
C LEU A 418 -3.50 32.71 17.13
N ALA A 419 -2.66 33.72 16.83
CA ALA A 419 -1.47 33.52 15.99
C ALA A 419 -0.43 32.61 16.68
N ASP A 420 -0.24 32.79 17.98
CA ASP A 420 0.66 31.96 18.79
C ASP A 420 0.11 30.51 18.91
N GLU A 421 -1.20 30.35 19.09
CA GLU A 421 -1.87 29.04 19.11
C GLU A 421 -1.74 28.32 17.75
N LEU A 422 -1.99 29.02 16.64
CA LEU A 422 -1.79 28.49 15.29
C LEU A 422 -0.34 28.08 15.02
N ALA A 423 0.63 28.81 15.56
CA ALA A 423 2.04 28.44 15.46
C ALA A 423 2.34 27.15 16.25
N GLY A 424 1.79 27.02 17.46
CA GLY A 424 1.89 25.81 18.27
C GLY A 424 1.25 24.59 17.60
N LEU A 425 0.06 24.75 17.02
CA LEU A 425 -0.62 23.68 16.30
C LEU A 425 0.15 23.23 15.05
N ARG A 426 0.77 24.16 14.31
CA ARG A 426 1.62 23.81 13.15
C ARG A 426 2.86 23.02 13.56
N LEU A 427 3.49 23.39 14.66
CA LEU A 427 4.65 22.65 15.18
C LEU A 427 4.22 21.23 15.58
N ARG A 428 3.09 21.09 16.27
CA ARG A 428 2.57 19.78 16.67
C ARG A 428 2.18 18.91 15.48
N ALA A 429 1.61 19.51 14.44
CA ALA A 429 1.30 18.80 13.20
C ALA A 429 2.58 18.26 12.53
N ALA A 430 3.64 19.08 12.45
CA ALA A 430 4.92 18.65 11.90
C ALA A 430 5.56 17.50 12.71
N GLU A 431 5.49 17.56 14.06
CA GLU A 431 5.95 16.46 14.92
C GLU A 431 5.18 15.16 14.65
N LEU A 432 3.84 15.23 14.56
CA LEU A 432 3.01 14.06 14.29
C LEU A 432 3.24 13.49 12.89
N GLU A 433 3.51 14.33 11.89
CA GLU A 433 3.89 13.90 10.54
C GLU A 433 5.22 13.13 10.55
N GLU A 434 6.21 13.59 11.33
CA GLU A 434 7.49 12.91 11.50
C GLU A 434 7.34 11.56 12.23
N ASP A 435 6.54 11.54 13.31
CA ASP A 435 6.23 10.31 14.06
C ASP A 435 5.51 9.27 13.19
N LEU A 436 4.52 9.69 12.39
CA LEU A 436 3.84 8.83 11.43
C LEU A 436 4.81 8.29 10.37
N ALA A 437 5.68 9.13 9.83
CA ALA A 437 6.68 8.70 8.86
C ALA A 437 7.66 7.68 9.49
N HIS A 438 8.04 7.86 10.75
CA HIS A 438 8.89 6.92 11.48
C HIS A 438 8.18 5.58 11.73
N ALA A 439 6.92 5.62 12.16
CA ALA A 439 6.11 4.43 12.41
C ALA A 439 5.93 3.61 11.12
N ASN A 440 5.61 4.25 10.00
CA ASN A 440 5.45 3.58 8.71
C ASN A 440 6.75 2.88 8.27
N ARG A 441 7.90 3.57 8.36
CA ARG A 441 9.22 2.95 8.09
C ARG A 441 9.49 1.74 8.99
N SER A 442 9.07 1.80 10.25
CA SER A 442 9.26 0.69 11.20
C SER A 442 8.41 -0.53 10.83
N ILE A 443 7.17 -0.31 10.38
CA ILE A 443 6.27 -1.36 9.89
C ILE A 443 6.86 -2.03 8.65
N GLU A 444 7.28 -1.26 7.64
CA GLU A 444 7.90 -1.77 6.42
C GLU A 444 9.15 -2.62 6.72
N GLN A 445 10.00 -2.15 7.65
CA GLN A 445 11.18 -2.89 8.10
C GLN A 445 10.82 -4.22 8.79
N LEU A 446 9.80 -4.22 9.65
CA LEU A 446 9.34 -5.44 10.33
C LEU A 446 8.73 -6.43 9.34
N GLN A 447 7.94 -5.96 8.37
CA GLN A 447 7.37 -6.78 7.31
C GLN A 447 8.47 -7.41 6.45
N THR A 448 9.47 -6.63 6.05
CA THR A 448 10.65 -7.13 5.31
C THR A 448 11.38 -8.21 6.11
N ARG A 449 11.68 -7.95 7.40
CA ARG A 449 12.33 -8.94 8.28
C ARG A 449 11.50 -10.22 8.44
N TYR A 450 10.18 -10.09 8.56
CA TYR A 450 9.29 -11.24 8.66
C TYR A 450 9.34 -12.11 7.40
N ARG A 451 9.24 -11.48 6.21
CA ARG A 451 9.36 -12.17 4.92
C ARG A 451 10.69 -12.92 4.80
N ASN A 452 11.79 -12.28 5.17
CA ASN A 452 13.12 -12.88 5.08
C ASN A 452 13.28 -14.03 6.08
N ALA A 453 12.79 -13.86 7.31
CA ALA A 453 12.82 -14.92 8.33
C ALA A 453 11.97 -16.13 7.94
N ASP A 454 10.79 -15.92 7.36
CA ASP A 454 9.93 -17.02 6.91
C ASP A 454 10.55 -17.73 5.69
N ARG A 455 11.12 -16.99 4.74
CA ARG A 455 11.88 -17.55 3.61
C ARG A 455 13.05 -18.43 4.09
N VAL A 456 13.86 -17.95 5.04
CA VAL A 456 14.98 -18.73 5.62
C VAL A 456 14.46 -20.00 6.29
N ARG A 457 13.35 -19.92 7.04
CA ARG A 457 12.70 -21.08 7.64
C ARG A 457 12.24 -22.09 6.59
N GLN A 458 11.61 -21.63 5.51
CA GLN A 458 11.16 -22.48 4.40
C GLN A 458 12.34 -23.14 3.67
N GLN A 459 13.41 -22.39 3.39
CA GLN A 459 14.63 -22.92 2.77
C GLN A 459 15.30 -23.96 3.68
N ALA A 460 15.41 -23.70 4.99
CA ALA A 460 15.93 -24.65 5.97
C ALA A 460 15.05 -25.92 6.04
N ALA A 461 13.73 -25.79 5.99
CA ALA A 461 12.82 -26.92 5.94
C ALA A 461 12.94 -27.74 4.63
N LYS A 462 13.08 -27.08 3.48
CA LYS A 462 13.35 -27.71 2.19
C LYS A 462 14.71 -28.41 2.18
N GLN A 463 15.76 -27.77 2.73
CA GLN A 463 17.08 -28.37 2.89
C GLN A 463 17.04 -29.57 3.82
N LEU A 464 16.37 -29.47 4.97
CA LEU A 464 16.18 -30.60 5.89
C LEU A 464 15.45 -31.75 5.21
N LYS A 465 14.39 -31.46 4.43
CA LYS A 465 13.66 -32.48 3.66
C LYS A 465 14.51 -33.08 2.53
N SER A 466 15.33 -32.28 1.87
CA SER A 466 16.26 -32.75 0.82
C SER A 466 17.42 -33.56 1.40
N LEU A 467 17.89 -33.20 2.60
CA LEU A 467 18.89 -33.93 3.37
C LEU A 467 18.27 -35.19 3.95
N GLN A 468 17.01 -35.20 4.39
CA GLN A 468 16.28 -36.42 4.73
C GLN A 468 16.07 -37.30 3.50
N GLY A 469 15.80 -36.72 2.32
CA GLY A 469 15.69 -37.46 1.07
C GLY A 469 17.02 -37.92 0.45
N ARG A 470 18.16 -37.28 0.80
CA ARG A 470 19.52 -37.69 0.42
C ARG A 470 20.23 -38.55 1.47
N ALA A 471 19.85 -38.42 2.74
CA ALA A 471 20.33 -39.20 3.88
C ALA A 471 19.40 -40.38 4.20
N GLU A 472 18.34 -40.56 3.42
CA GLU A 472 17.83 -41.90 3.11
C GLU A 472 18.71 -42.47 1.99
N PRO A 473 19.77 -43.25 2.29
CA PRO A 473 20.04 -44.38 1.41
C PRO A 473 18.73 -45.18 1.33
N PRO A 474 18.48 -45.98 0.28
CA PRO A 474 17.50 -47.04 0.43
C PRO A 474 17.91 -47.80 1.69
N ARG A 475 17.09 -47.75 2.75
CA ARG A 475 17.14 -48.77 3.81
C ARG A 475 16.62 -50.05 3.15
N ASP A 476 17.34 -50.51 2.13
CA ASP A 476 17.21 -51.84 1.57
C ASP A 476 17.74 -52.74 2.67
N ARG A 477 16.77 -53.20 3.46
CA ARG A 477 16.89 -54.22 4.49
C ARG A 477 17.61 -53.69 5.75
N VAL A 478 16.92 -53.80 6.89
CA VAL A 478 17.63 -54.26 8.09
C VAL A 478 18.36 -55.51 7.61
N ASP A 479 19.69 -55.57 7.69
CA ASP A 479 20.48 -56.74 7.28
C ASP A 479 19.71 -58.00 7.65
N GLN A 480 19.52 -58.96 6.73
CA GLN A 480 18.68 -60.11 7.00
C GLN A 480 19.25 -60.88 8.21
N LEU A 481 18.70 -60.63 9.39
CA LEU A 481 19.20 -61.14 10.68
C LEU A 481 18.61 -62.52 10.96
N PHE A 482 17.44 -62.80 10.39
CA PHE A 482 16.72 -64.05 10.56
C PHE A 482 16.56 -64.78 9.22
N LEU A 483 16.66 -66.13 9.27
CA LEU A 483 16.41 -66.99 8.11
C LEU A 483 14.92 -67.09 7.80
N ASP A 484 14.08 -67.08 8.83
CA ASP A 484 12.64 -67.01 8.67
C ASP A 484 12.20 -65.57 8.36
N SER A 485 11.40 -65.44 7.29
CA SER A 485 10.90 -64.15 6.81
C SER A 485 9.85 -63.55 7.76
N GLU A 486 9.12 -64.41 8.49
CA GLU A 486 8.14 -64.00 9.48
C GLU A 486 8.84 -63.40 10.72
N GLU A 487 9.84 -64.10 11.25
CA GLU A 487 10.70 -63.61 12.33
C GLU A 487 11.38 -62.28 11.98
N GLN A 488 11.95 -62.18 10.77
CA GLN A 488 12.56 -60.95 10.27
C GLN A 488 11.55 -59.79 10.25
N PHE A 489 10.33 -60.02 9.76
CA PHE A 489 9.32 -58.96 9.70
C PHE A 489 8.82 -58.54 11.09
N ARG A 490 8.68 -59.48 12.04
CA ARG A 490 8.35 -59.15 13.43
C ARG A 490 9.43 -58.32 14.10
N TYR A 491 10.70 -58.63 13.82
CA TYR A 491 11.82 -57.83 14.31
C TYR A 491 11.80 -56.40 13.75
N GLU A 492 11.52 -56.24 12.45
CA GLU A 492 11.36 -54.92 11.82
C GLU A 492 10.25 -54.09 12.48
N ILE A 493 9.09 -54.69 12.77
CA ILE A 493 7.98 -54.04 13.50
C ILE A 493 8.45 -53.58 14.88
N PHE A 494 9.16 -54.44 15.61
CA PHE A 494 9.65 -54.11 16.95
C PHE A 494 10.65 -52.94 16.91
N CYS A 495 11.59 -52.96 15.98
CA CYS A 495 12.55 -51.87 15.80
C CYS A 495 11.87 -50.55 15.46
N GLU A 496 10.91 -50.57 14.53
CA GLU A 496 10.14 -49.37 14.14
C GLU A 496 9.37 -48.81 15.33
N TRP A 497 8.67 -49.64 16.11
CA TRP A 497 8.01 -49.21 17.34
C TRP A 497 8.98 -48.63 18.37
N ALA A 498 10.13 -49.29 18.57
CA ALA A 498 11.12 -48.88 19.55
C ALA A 498 11.78 -47.54 19.21
N GLN A 499 11.96 -47.24 17.91
CA GLN A 499 12.51 -45.99 17.41
C GLN A 499 11.46 -44.87 17.36
N ARG A 500 10.22 -45.19 17.01
CA ARG A 500 9.16 -44.20 16.76
C ARG A 500 8.43 -43.72 18.01
N ILE A 501 8.25 -44.60 19.00
CA ILE A 501 7.56 -44.26 20.24
C ILE A 501 8.61 -43.87 21.29
N PRO A 502 8.57 -42.63 21.85
CA PRO A 502 9.48 -42.21 22.92
C PRO A 502 9.43 -43.18 24.10
N ALA A 503 10.57 -43.39 24.77
CA ALA A 503 10.67 -44.38 25.85
C ALA A 503 9.62 -44.21 26.96
N ALA A 504 9.26 -42.96 27.28
CA ALA A 504 8.22 -42.64 28.27
C ALA A 504 6.80 -43.04 27.84
N GLU A 505 6.51 -43.05 26.54
CA GLU A 505 5.17 -43.33 25.99
C GLU A 505 4.94 -44.82 25.67
N LYS A 506 5.99 -45.65 25.75
CA LYS A 506 5.92 -47.08 25.36
C LYS A 506 4.93 -47.89 26.20
N ALA A 507 4.77 -47.55 27.48
CA ALA A 507 3.82 -48.23 28.37
C ALA A 507 2.35 -47.91 28.01
N GLU A 508 2.09 -46.69 27.53
CA GLU A 508 0.76 -46.25 27.11
C GLU A 508 0.42 -46.69 25.68
N ARG A 509 1.45 -47.03 24.89
CA ARG A 509 1.32 -47.42 23.48
C ARG A 509 2.05 -48.73 23.18
N PRO A 510 1.66 -49.85 23.80
CA PRO A 510 2.24 -51.16 23.48
C PRO A 510 1.81 -51.62 22.09
N LEU A 511 2.59 -52.54 21.49
CA LEU A 511 2.15 -53.26 20.31
C LEU A 511 1.03 -54.22 20.68
N ALA A 512 -0.15 -54.06 20.07
CA ALA A 512 -1.24 -55.01 20.22
C ALA A 512 -0.85 -56.42 19.72
N PRO A 513 -1.43 -57.51 20.25
CA PRO A 513 -1.21 -58.86 19.74
C PRO A 513 -1.64 -58.96 18.27
N TYR A 514 -0.82 -59.62 17.46
CA TYR A 514 -1.09 -59.77 16.03
C TYR A 514 -0.58 -61.06 15.42
N THR A 515 -1.20 -61.46 14.31
CA THR A 515 -0.79 -62.57 13.45
C THR A 515 -0.58 -62.07 12.02
N LEU A 516 0.29 -62.76 11.28
CA LEU A 516 0.49 -62.53 9.85
C LEU A 516 -0.27 -63.63 9.10
N GLY A 517 -1.13 -63.24 8.16
CA GLY A 517 -1.81 -64.18 7.29
C GLY A 517 -0.81 -64.89 6.36
N PRO A 518 -1.14 -66.09 5.85
CA PRO A 518 -0.22 -66.91 5.05
C PRO A 518 0.25 -66.20 3.78
N ASP A 519 -0.60 -65.36 3.18
CA ASP A 519 -0.30 -64.63 1.95
C ASP A 519 0.32 -63.25 2.20
N PHE A 520 0.44 -62.82 3.47
CA PHE A 520 0.74 -61.44 3.79
C PHE A 520 2.15 -61.03 3.33
N LEU A 521 3.16 -61.80 3.73
CA LEU A 521 4.55 -61.51 3.37
C LEU A 521 4.77 -61.60 1.85
N ALA A 522 4.19 -62.63 1.22
CA ALA A 522 4.23 -62.80 -0.23
C ALA A 522 3.58 -61.60 -0.96
N SER A 523 2.50 -61.05 -0.42
CA SER A 523 1.85 -59.86 -1.00
C SER A 523 2.69 -58.59 -0.89
N ILE A 524 3.53 -58.45 0.14
CA ILE A 524 4.47 -57.33 0.27
C ILE A 524 5.55 -57.43 -0.81
N ASP A 525 6.09 -58.64 -1.00
CA ASP A 525 7.16 -58.87 -1.98
C ASP A 525 6.67 -58.70 -3.44
N GLN A 526 5.39 -58.97 -3.69
CA GLN A 526 4.75 -58.76 -4.99
C GLN A 526 4.26 -57.32 -5.22
N ALA A 527 4.14 -56.51 -4.16
CA ALA A 527 3.62 -55.16 -4.25
C ALA A 527 4.67 -54.17 -4.79
N GLU A 528 4.70 -53.96 -6.10
CA GLU A 528 5.53 -52.91 -6.70
C GLU A 528 5.09 -51.51 -6.22
N GLY A 529 6.00 -50.55 -6.12
CA GLY A 529 5.68 -49.15 -5.84
C GLY A 529 5.44 -48.78 -4.36
N VAL A 530 5.57 -49.72 -3.42
CA VAL A 530 5.57 -49.44 -1.97
C VAL A 530 6.75 -50.13 -1.29
N SER A 531 7.51 -49.42 -0.47
CA SER A 531 8.65 -50.01 0.25
C SER A 531 8.18 -50.82 1.47
N ARG A 532 8.89 -51.90 1.77
CA ARG A 532 8.65 -52.75 2.97
C ARG A 532 8.68 -51.92 4.27
N VAL A 533 9.62 -50.97 4.38
CA VAL A 533 9.71 -50.02 5.51
C VAL A 533 8.40 -49.25 5.70
N LYS A 534 7.77 -48.81 4.61
CA LYS A 534 6.50 -48.08 4.66
C LYS A 534 5.34 -48.97 5.10
N VAL A 535 5.35 -50.25 4.73
CA VAL A 535 4.38 -51.22 5.23
C VAL A 535 4.56 -51.43 6.74
N VAL A 536 5.80 -51.64 7.21
CA VAL A 536 6.13 -51.79 8.63
C VAL A 536 5.68 -50.59 9.46
N ALA A 537 5.95 -49.37 8.99
CA ALA A 537 5.50 -48.14 9.64
C ALA A 537 3.97 -48.07 9.82
N VAL A 538 3.21 -48.45 8.77
CA VAL A 538 1.73 -48.47 8.85
C VAL A 538 1.23 -49.58 9.76
N VAL A 539 1.88 -50.74 9.76
CA VAL A 539 1.57 -51.83 10.70
C VAL A 539 1.71 -51.36 12.14
N VAL A 540 2.80 -50.65 12.49
CA VAL A 540 2.97 -50.06 13.84
C VAL A 540 1.87 -49.03 14.16
N GLU A 541 1.47 -48.19 13.20
CA GLU A 541 0.36 -47.24 13.37
C GLU A 541 -0.99 -47.94 13.62
N VAL A 542 -1.22 -49.11 13.00
CA VAL A 542 -2.41 -49.95 13.23
C VAL A 542 -2.35 -50.60 14.61
N LEU A 543 -1.21 -51.22 14.97
CA LEU A 543 -1.03 -51.94 16.24
C LEU A 543 -1.05 -51.02 17.47
N THR A 544 -0.72 -49.74 17.29
CA THR A 544 -0.79 -48.71 18.34
C THR A 544 -2.08 -47.88 18.28
N GLU A 545 -3.04 -48.27 17.42
CA GLU A 545 -4.33 -47.62 17.19
C GLU A 545 -4.27 -46.14 16.75
N GLN A 546 -3.08 -45.64 16.36
CA GLN A 546 -2.89 -44.26 15.91
C GLN A 546 -3.57 -43.97 14.57
N VAL A 547 -3.72 -45.00 13.73
CA VAL A 547 -4.31 -44.90 12.40
C VAL A 547 -5.70 -44.24 12.40
N GLN A 548 -6.49 -44.38 13.47
CA GLN A 548 -7.82 -43.80 13.61
C GLN A 548 -7.81 -42.27 13.74
N ARG A 549 -6.71 -41.70 14.24
CA ARG A 549 -6.54 -40.25 14.44
C ARG A 549 -5.92 -39.57 13.22
N MET A 550 -5.43 -40.36 12.25
CA MET A 550 -4.73 -39.86 11.08
C MET A 550 -5.69 -39.68 9.90
N VAL A 551 -6.12 -38.44 9.66
CA VAL A 551 -7.01 -38.06 8.54
C VAL A 551 -6.43 -38.48 7.17
N GLY A 552 -5.11 -38.63 7.06
CA GLY A 552 -4.42 -39.01 5.82
C GLY A 552 -4.29 -40.51 5.55
N ARG A 553 -4.98 -41.39 6.28
CA ARG A 553 -4.84 -42.86 6.12
C ARG A 553 -6.05 -43.56 5.49
N ASP A 554 -7.13 -42.83 5.16
CA ASP A 554 -8.35 -43.35 4.52
C ASP A 554 -8.78 -44.70 5.09
N LEU A 555 -8.89 -44.77 6.42
CA LEU A 555 -9.24 -45.99 7.15
C LEU A 555 -10.72 -46.29 6.97
N HIS A 556 -11.03 -47.47 6.42
CA HIS A 556 -12.41 -47.89 6.18
C HIS A 556 -12.59 -49.40 6.42
N ARG A 557 -13.79 -49.81 6.84
CA ARG A 557 -14.18 -51.22 6.83
C ARG A 557 -14.35 -51.70 5.38
N LEU A 558 -13.81 -52.87 5.07
CA LEU A 558 -13.91 -53.46 3.74
C LEU A 558 -15.35 -53.94 3.49
N ARG A 559 -15.82 -53.77 2.25
CA ARG A 559 -17.15 -54.19 1.78
C ARG A 559 -17.00 -55.26 0.71
N ASP A 560 -17.98 -56.16 0.61
CA ASP A 560 -17.98 -57.27 -0.35
C ASP A 560 -18.24 -56.84 -1.83
N GLY A 561 -18.42 -55.55 -2.10
CA GLY A 561 -18.73 -54.99 -3.42
C GLY A 561 -18.86 -53.45 -3.45
N LEU A 562 -19.67 -52.95 -4.41
CA LEU A 562 -19.93 -51.52 -4.64
C LEU A 562 -20.67 -50.85 -3.47
N ALA A 563 -20.70 -49.51 -3.48
CA ALA A 563 -21.30 -48.69 -2.42
C ALA A 563 -22.71 -49.18 -2.03
N GLY A 564 -22.87 -49.58 -0.75
CA GLY A 564 -24.13 -50.09 -0.19
C GLY A 564 -24.10 -51.56 0.25
N SER A 565 -23.05 -52.30 -0.11
CA SER A 565 -22.95 -53.72 0.21
C SER A 565 -22.48 -54.03 1.64
N SER A 566 -22.67 -55.29 2.07
CA SER A 566 -22.34 -55.76 3.43
C SER A 566 -20.86 -55.59 3.75
N TYR A 567 -20.57 -55.29 5.02
CA TYR A 567 -19.19 -55.31 5.50
C TYR A 567 -18.68 -56.75 5.54
N VAL A 568 -17.42 -56.93 5.14
CA VAL A 568 -16.78 -58.24 5.19
C VAL A 568 -16.50 -58.61 6.66
N SER A 569 -17.16 -59.65 7.14
CA SER A 569 -16.98 -60.22 8.48
C SER A 569 -16.89 -61.75 8.43
N ARG A 570 -16.08 -62.32 9.31
CA ARG A 570 -15.97 -63.77 9.50
C ARG A 570 -16.92 -64.25 10.62
N PRO A 571 -17.31 -65.55 10.64
CA PRO A 571 -18.17 -66.13 11.67
C PRO A 571 -17.61 -66.04 13.10
N ASP A 572 -16.30 -65.86 13.24
CA ASP A 572 -15.57 -65.64 14.50
C ASP A 572 -15.71 -64.20 15.05
N GLY A 573 -16.45 -63.33 14.35
CA GLY A 573 -16.65 -61.92 14.71
C GLY A 573 -15.56 -60.98 14.20
N ALA A 574 -14.56 -61.47 13.45
CA ALA A 574 -13.53 -60.62 12.88
C ALA A 574 -14.08 -59.73 11.75
N THR A 575 -13.66 -58.47 11.73
CA THR A 575 -14.06 -57.49 10.69
C THR A 575 -12.87 -57.08 9.84
N CYS A 576 -13.03 -57.03 8.53
CA CYS A 576 -11.96 -56.62 7.63
C CYS A 576 -11.91 -55.09 7.48
N TRP A 577 -10.71 -54.54 7.54
CA TRP A 577 -10.39 -53.13 7.43
C TRP A 577 -9.35 -52.92 6.34
N ARG A 578 -9.43 -51.76 5.68
CA ARG A 578 -8.44 -51.30 4.70
C ARG A 578 -7.90 -49.94 5.12
N VAL A 579 -6.59 -49.77 4.94
CA VAL A 579 -5.88 -48.51 5.22
C VAL A 579 -4.96 -48.16 4.06
N ALA A 580 -4.89 -46.89 3.68
CA ALA A 580 -4.00 -46.41 2.62
C ALA A 580 -2.54 -46.38 3.06
N LEU A 581 -1.67 -47.03 2.26
CA LEU A 581 -0.22 -46.91 2.43
C LEU A 581 0.29 -45.60 1.82
N GLN A 582 -0.32 -45.13 0.73
CA GLN A 582 0.05 -43.93 -0.05
C GLN A 582 -1.19 -43.13 -0.48
N ARG A 583 -1.09 -41.80 -0.59
CA ARG A 583 -2.13 -40.90 -1.12
C ARG A 583 -1.68 -40.25 -2.43
N ASN A 584 -2.63 -39.90 -3.29
CA ASN A 584 -2.42 -39.18 -4.56
C ASN A 584 -1.47 -39.89 -5.56
N ALA A 585 -1.42 -41.21 -5.53
CA ALA A 585 -0.69 -42.03 -6.50
C ALA A 585 -1.68 -42.84 -7.35
N ALA A 586 -1.48 -42.90 -8.66
CA ALA A 586 -2.23 -43.80 -9.53
C ALA A 586 -2.01 -45.25 -9.06
N ALA A 587 -3.10 -46.01 -8.90
CA ALA A 587 -3.08 -47.36 -8.33
C ALA A 587 -2.49 -47.42 -6.90
N ALA A 588 -2.90 -46.52 -5.99
CA ALA A 588 -2.41 -46.50 -4.61
C ALA A 588 -2.56 -47.87 -3.89
N ARG A 589 -1.55 -48.24 -3.10
CA ARG A 589 -1.55 -49.51 -2.35
C ARG A 589 -2.28 -49.36 -1.01
N ARG A 590 -3.04 -50.38 -0.64
CA ARG A 590 -3.80 -50.47 0.61
C ARG A 590 -3.40 -51.73 1.36
N LEU A 591 -3.32 -51.61 2.68
CA LEU A 591 -3.14 -52.73 3.59
C LEU A 591 -4.52 -53.22 4.04
N HIS A 592 -4.80 -54.51 3.85
CA HIS A 592 -5.98 -55.19 4.36
C HIS A 592 -5.62 -55.98 5.62
N TYR A 593 -6.41 -55.78 6.68
CA TYR A 593 -6.23 -56.48 7.94
C TYR A 593 -7.57 -56.77 8.61
N TRP A 594 -7.61 -57.82 9.41
CA TRP A 594 -8.76 -58.19 10.21
C TRP A 594 -8.57 -57.69 11.64
N ARG A 595 -9.62 -57.07 12.18
CA ARG A 595 -9.73 -56.79 13.60
C ARG A 595 -10.51 -57.94 14.24
N THR A 596 -9.82 -58.72 15.06
CA THR A 596 -10.38 -59.87 15.79
C THR A 596 -10.68 -59.47 17.24
N PRO A 597 -11.46 -60.26 18.00
CA PRO A 597 -11.66 -60.02 19.43
C PRO A 597 -10.38 -60.06 20.27
N HIS A 598 -9.32 -60.70 19.76
CA HIS A 598 -8.08 -60.95 20.49
C HIS A 598 -6.87 -60.19 19.95
N GLY A 599 -7.03 -59.33 18.93
CA GLY A 599 -5.93 -58.62 18.28
C GLY A 599 -6.16 -58.35 16.80
N TYR A 600 -5.06 -58.27 16.04
CA TYR A 600 -5.08 -57.95 14.61
C TYR A 600 -4.50 -59.10 13.76
N GLU A 601 -5.07 -59.36 12.58
CA GLU A 601 -4.51 -60.31 11.61
C GLU A 601 -4.24 -59.57 10.30
N PHE A 602 -2.97 -59.45 9.90
CA PHE A 602 -2.61 -58.78 8.65
C PHE A 602 -2.79 -59.74 7.47
N SER A 603 -3.64 -59.39 6.51
CA SER A 603 -4.00 -60.30 5.42
C SER A 603 -3.12 -60.10 4.19
N ARG A 604 -3.10 -58.89 3.62
CA ARG A 604 -2.40 -58.61 2.35
C ARG A 604 -2.21 -57.12 2.07
N VAL A 605 -1.26 -56.80 1.20
CA VAL A 605 -1.09 -55.49 0.57
C VAL A 605 -1.54 -55.57 -0.88
N VAL A 606 -2.51 -54.74 -1.27
CA VAL A 606 -3.17 -54.81 -2.58
C VAL A 606 -3.39 -53.43 -3.18
N LEU A 607 -3.78 -53.37 -4.46
CA LEU A 607 -4.19 -52.13 -5.13
C LEU A 607 -5.53 -51.63 -4.59
N HIS A 608 -5.79 -50.33 -4.75
CA HIS A 608 -6.98 -49.69 -4.17
C HIS A 608 -8.33 -50.26 -4.64
N ASP A 609 -8.35 -50.89 -5.81
CA ASP A 609 -9.50 -51.51 -6.46
C ASP A 609 -9.68 -52.99 -6.13
N ASP A 610 -8.76 -53.58 -5.37
CA ASP A 610 -8.93 -54.95 -4.88
C ASP A 610 -9.76 -54.92 -3.60
N TYR A 611 -10.85 -55.67 -3.59
CA TYR A 611 -11.78 -55.82 -2.47
C TYR A 611 -11.74 -57.23 -1.86
N ARG A 612 -10.78 -58.06 -2.27
CA ARG A 612 -10.59 -59.40 -1.70
C ARG A 612 -9.88 -59.25 -0.36
N PRO A 613 -10.47 -59.79 0.71
CA PRO A 613 -9.88 -59.67 2.04
C PRO A 613 -8.65 -60.55 2.19
#